data_AF-A0A9I9DUE2-F1
#
_entry.id   AF-A0A9I9DUE2-F1
#
_cell.length_a   1.000
_cell.length_b   1.000
_cell.length_c   1.000
_cell.angle_alpha   90.00
_cell.angle_beta   90.00
_cell.angle_gamma   90.00
#
_symmetry.space_group_name_H-M   'P 1'
#
loop_
_entity.id
_entity.type
_entity.pdbx_description
1 polymer ?
#
loop_
_entity_poly.entity_id
_entity_poly.type
_entity_poly.pdbx_seq_one_letter_code
_entity_poly.pdbx_strand_id
1 'polypeptide(L)'
;MATTSSLCSLPAQSPTLPSISLSSLPSLKTHLPQQPHFPFPPFSSKLGPNFISYDTLTLPPPPEAAVLAVEAAGEHVLVEARGFSEDWSSKNVERMEESCVGDGTVAWKKKRRKRRKEVGVKAEENWIALSSGPLRPGYLSPKEEAELCLCLKEAVLLEKVKSRIMETQEHEPTNKQLAIAMGTKPGCIDRILCRARESRDRLIRCYSKLVISIAAPYQGKGLSLQDLTQEGNIGLLKGAERFEPSRGHKLSTYAYWWIRQAIIRALDKKSRLVRLPGHMGQMVARIAEENNHLGIKLSRPPTNEEVAESLKVRVSTVRLVMERSKRPISINQPVNDRSCLTLQEIIPGPDNLTPENMVMRKLMKQELKRLLNTLSKREAHILSLYFGLNGEIPQSFEEIGKSLNLSRETIRRINIATLSKLKKTNVLDYIKDYLV
;
A
#
# COMPACT_ATOMS: atom_id res chain seq x y z
N MET A 1 76.36 -24.15 18.74
CA MET A 1 75.55 -24.54 17.56
C MET A 1 75.24 -23.26 16.82
N ALA A 2 75.91 -22.94 15.70
CA ALA A 2 75.62 -23.47 14.35
C ALA A 2 74.21 -23.03 13.88
N THR A 3 73.97 -22.36 12.74
CA THR A 3 74.78 -21.83 11.61
C THR A 3 73.84 -20.96 10.74
N THR A 4 74.17 -19.90 9.99
CA THR A 4 75.40 -19.08 9.75
C THR A 4 75.02 -17.82 8.94
N SER A 5 75.83 -16.74 9.00
CA SER A 5 76.08 -15.72 7.94
C SER A 5 74.93 -14.87 7.35
N SER A 6 75.12 -13.66 6.80
CA SER A 6 76.19 -12.62 6.86
C SER A 6 75.67 -11.45 6.00
N LEU A 7 75.25 -10.32 6.59
CA LEU A 7 75.91 -9.00 6.57
C LEU A 7 75.89 -8.18 5.26
N CYS A 8 75.89 -6.86 5.47
CA CYS A 8 76.17 -5.75 4.56
C CYS A 8 75.07 -5.33 3.54
N SER A 9 74.86 -4.05 3.20
CA SER A 9 74.64 -2.79 3.97
C SER A 9 74.86 -1.58 3.03
N LEU A 10 73.80 -0.80 2.76
CA LEU A 10 73.84 0.64 2.41
C LEU A 10 74.59 1.06 1.09
N PRO A 11 74.49 2.32 0.62
CA PRO A 11 73.32 3.22 0.55
C PRO A 11 73.16 3.93 -0.83
N ALA A 12 72.08 4.73 -0.97
CA ALA A 12 71.94 5.97 -1.75
C ALA A 12 72.31 6.02 -3.26
N GLN A 13 71.34 6.43 -4.10
CA GLN A 13 71.44 7.58 -5.04
C GLN A 13 70.14 7.80 -5.84
N SER A 14 69.92 9.03 -6.29
CA SER A 14 68.78 9.49 -7.11
C SER A 14 69.21 9.92 -8.52
N PRO A 15 68.43 9.59 -9.57
CA PRO A 15 68.39 10.39 -10.80
C PRO A 15 66.96 10.92 -11.08
N THR A 16 66.73 12.24 -11.15
CA THR A 16 66.74 13.10 -12.36
C THR A 16 65.65 12.82 -13.41
N LEU A 17 64.81 13.83 -13.64
CA LEU A 17 63.85 13.95 -14.75
C LEU A 17 64.55 14.11 -16.12
N PRO A 18 63.91 13.71 -17.23
CA PRO A 18 64.10 14.34 -18.52
C PRO A 18 63.03 15.41 -18.80
N SER A 19 63.45 16.52 -19.41
CA SER A 19 62.59 17.56 -19.99
C SER A 19 62.98 17.76 -21.46
N ILE A 20 62.10 18.40 -22.25
CA ILE A 20 62.18 18.92 -23.65
C ILE A 20 60.96 18.35 -24.42
N SER A 21 59.85 19.03 -24.72
CA SER A 21 59.47 20.39 -25.20
C SER A 21 59.12 20.48 -26.70
N LEU A 22 57.87 20.93 -26.96
CA LEU A 22 57.36 21.67 -28.13
C LEU A 22 57.24 20.98 -29.52
N SER A 23 55.99 20.85 -30.02
CA SER A 23 55.43 21.75 -31.07
C SER A 23 54.06 21.30 -31.63
N SER A 24 53.35 22.23 -32.29
CA SER A 24 52.11 22.04 -33.08
C SER A 24 50.78 21.68 -32.37
N LEU A 25 50.03 22.71 -32.01
CA LEU A 25 48.55 22.68 -31.99
C LEU A 25 48.02 23.03 -33.40
N PRO A 26 46.84 22.51 -33.78
CA PRO A 26 45.89 23.36 -34.50
C PRO A 26 44.48 23.36 -33.88
N SER A 27 44.07 24.55 -33.46
CA SER A 27 42.70 25.12 -33.50
C SER A 27 41.47 24.18 -33.44
N LEU A 28 40.68 24.37 -32.37
CA LEU A 28 39.24 24.16 -32.39
C LEU A 28 38.57 24.89 -33.57
N LYS A 29 37.75 24.19 -34.35
CA LYS A 29 36.65 24.79 -35.11
C LYS A 29 35.35 24.06 -34.81
N THR A 30 34.35 24.85 -34.47
CA THR A 30 32.95 24.47 -34.22
C THR A 30 32.33 23.72 -35.39
N HIS A 31 31.78 22.53 -35.12
CA HIS A 31 30.72 21.95 -35.95
C HIS A 31 29.66 21.34 -35.04
N LEU A 32 28.43 21.88 -35.10
CA LEU A 32 27.24 21.07 -34.83
C LEU A 32 27.18 19.94 -35.86
N PRO A 33 26.73 18.75 -35.44
CA PRO A 33 25.90 17.91 -36.29
C PRO A 33 24.50 17.77 -35.70
N GLN A 34 23.53 17.86 -36.60
CA GLN A 34 22.11 17.66 -36.39
C GLN A 34 21.79 16.30 -35.74
N GLN A 35 20.61 16.20 -35.11
CA GLN A 35 20.07 14.92 -34.65
C GLN A 35 19.96 13.92 -35.81
N PRO A 36 20.51 12.70 -35.68
CA PRO A 36 20.02 11.57 -36.43
C PRO A 36 18.79 10.99 -35.70
N HIS A 37 17.61 11.15 -36.30
CA HIS A 37 16.46 10.33 -35.93
C HIS A 37 16.79 8.86 -36.20
N PHE A 38 17.04 8.07 -35.14
CA PHE A 38 17.11 6.62 -35.25
C PHE A 38 15.75 5.98 -34.91
N PRO A 39 15.31 4.98 -35.68
CA PRO A 39 13.95 4.45 -35.58
C PRO A 39 13.78 3.62 -34.30
N PHE A 40 12.58 3.68 -33.72
CA PHE A 40 12.18 2.73 -32.69
C PHE A 40 12.28 1.30 -33.26
N PRO A 41 13.00 0.36 -32.60
CA PRO A 41 12.95 -1.04 -32.99
C PRO A 41 11.54 -1.59 -32.69
N PRO A 42 11.06 -2.59 -33.45
CA PRO A 42 9.76 -3.19 -33.19
C PRO A 42 9.75 -3.83 -31.80
N PHE A 43 8.62 -3.70 -31.09
CA PHE A 43 8.41 -4.30 -29.77
C PHE A 43 8.64 -5.81 -29.83
N SER A 44 9.79 -6.26 -29.30
CA SER A 44 10.11 -7.69 -29.20
C SER A 44 9.18 -8.36 -28.18
N SER A 45 8.39 -9.31 -28.67
CA SER A 45 7.24 -9.89 -27.99
C SER A 45 7.62 -10.92 -26.91
N LYS A 46 8.26 -10.49 -25.81
CA LYS A 46 8.51 -11.32 -24.61
C LYS A 46 8.35 -10.58 -23.27
N LEU A 47 7.27 -9.83 -23.11
CA LEU A 47 6.72 -9.51 -21.78
C LEU A 47 5.60 -10.50 -21.46
N GLY A 48 5.81 -11.34 -20.45
CA GLY A 48 4.84 -12.34 -20.02
C GLY A 48 3.52 -11.72 -19.50
N PRO A 49 2.37 -12.39 -19.66
CA PRO A 49 1.06 -11.81 -19.40
C PRO A 49 0.74 -11.73 -17.90
N ASN A 50 1.28 -10.72 -17.22
CA ASN A 50 0.87 -10.35 -15.84
C ASN A 50 -0.31 -9.34 -15.83
N PHE A 51 -1.16 -9.36 -16.87
CA PHE A 51 -2.50 -8.79 -16.80
C PHE A 51 -3.42 -9.75 -16.03
N ILE A 52 -3.43 -9.59 -14.71
CA ILE A 52 -4.34 -10.29 -13.82
C ILE A 52 -5.78 -9.87 -14.16
N SER A 53 -6.59 -10.80 -14.67
CA SER A 53 -8.01 -10.57 -14.95
C SER A 53 -8.76 -10.16 -13.67
N TYR A 54 -9.23 -8.92 -13.61
CA TYR A 54 -10.05 -8.41 -12.52
C TYR A 54 -11.53 -8.79 -12.66
N ASP A 55 -11.84 -10.03 -13.05
CA ASP A 55 -13.22 -10.51 -13.12
C ASP A 55 -13.88 -10.45 -11.72
N THR A 56 -15.02 -9.77 -11.66
CA THR A 56 -15.99 -9.64 -10.56
C THR A 56 -15.54 -8.85 -9.33
N LEU A 57 -15.60 -7.52 -9.44
CA LEU A 57 -15.79 -6.62 -8.28
C LEU A 57 -17.05 -5.74 -8.35
N THR A 58 -18.01 -6.09 -9.21
CA THR A 58 -19.40 -5.62 -9.11
C THR A 58 -20.18 -6.45 -8.06
N LEU A 59 -20.72 -5.77 -7.05
CA LEU A 59 -21.78 -6.31 -6.20
C LEU A 59 -23.12 -6.06 -6.91
N PRO A 60 -23.95 -7.08 -7.19
CA PRO A 60 -25.35 -6.84 -7.55
C PRO A 60 -26.09 -6.24 -6.35
N PRO A 61 -27.18 -5.47 -6.56
CA PRO A 61 -27.99 -4.97 -5.46
C PRO A 61 -28.55 -6.14 -4.62
N PRO A 62 -28.75 -5.94 -3.32
CA PRO A 62 -29.37 -6.95 -2.47
C PRO A 62 -30.79 -7.29 -2.96
N PRO A 63 -31.22 -8.56 -2.92
CA PRO A 63 -32.63 -8.89 -3.10
C PRO A 63 -33.45 -8.28 -1.94
N GLU A 64 -34.74 -8.04 -2.15
CA GLU A 64 -35.64 -7.37 -1.19
C GLU A 64 -35.62 -8.01 0.22
N ALA A 65 -35.42 -9.33 0.30
CA ALA A 65 -35.25 -10.06 1.56
C ALA A 65 -34.05 -9.59 2.43
N ALA A 66 -33.06 -8.91 1.84
CA ALA A 66 -31.94 -8.29 2.55
C ALA A 66 -32.17 -6.80 2.85
N VAL A 67 -33.11 -6.12 2.17
CA VAL A 67 -33.58 -4.77 2.56
C VAL A 67 -34.39 -4.88 3.85
N LEU A 68 -35.35 -5.81 3.90
CA LEU A 68 -36.14 -6.13 5.11
C LEU A 68 -35.27 -6.60 6.29
N ALA A 69 -34.10 -7.20 6.03
CA ALA A 69 -33.15 -7.59 7.08
C ALA A 69 -32.27 -6.43 7.59
N VAL A 70 -32.17 -5.32 6.86
CA VAL A 70 -31.49 -4.09 7.27
C VAL A 70 -32.45 -3.16 8.02
N GLU A 71 -33.71 -3.09 7.61
CA GLU A 71 -34.76 -2.32 8.30
C GLU A 71 -35.07 -2.88 9.70
N ALA A 72 -35.02 -4.20 9.89
CA ALA A 72 -35.17 -4.84 11.19
C ALA A 72 -33.98 -4.63 12.17
N ALA A 73 -33.01 -3.77 11.82
CA ALA A 73 -31.76 -3.57 12.57
C ALA A 73 -31.36 -2.08 12.75
N GLY A 74 -32.33 -1.21 13.06
CA GLY A 74 -32.05 0.00 13.85
C GLY A 74 -31.92 -0.37 15.34
N GLU A 75 -31.04 0.21 16.15
CA GLU A 75 -30.21 1.43 16.00
C GLU A 75 -28.69 1.11 16.16
N HIS A 76 -27.81 2.12 16.10
CA HIS A 76 -26.32 2.04 16.13
C HIS A 76 -25.54 1.75 14.82
N VAL A 77 -25.94 2.32 13.67
CA VAL A 77 -25.07 2.41 12.47
C VAL A 77 -24.92 3.86 11.95
N LEU A 78 -25.51 4.85 12.62
CA LEU A 78 -25.33 6.27 12.26
C LEU A 78 -23.95 6.78 12.68
N VAL A 79 -23.01 6.83 11.72
CA VAL A 79 -22.02 7.91 11.50
C VAL A 79 -21.19 7.65 10.22
N GLU A 80 -20.78 6.41 9.93
CA GLU A 80 -19.89 6.12 8.79
C GLU A 80 -20.56 6.03 7.39
N ALA A 81 -21.90 6.07 7.30
CA ALA A 81 -22.63 5.77 6.06
C ALA A 81 -23.07 7.00 5.23
N ARG A 82 -22.79 8.24 5.66
CA ARG A 82 -23.32 9.48 5.02
C ARG A 82 -22.60 9.94 3.74
N GLY A 83 -21.72 9.14 3.15
CA GLY A 83 -21.00 9.47 1.92
C GLY A 83 -21.59 8.89 0.62
N PHE A 84 -22.82 8.35 0.65
CA PHE A 84 -23.34 7.50 -0.44
C PHE A 84 -24.84 7.68 -0.73
N SER A 85 -25.31 8.93 -0.83
CA SER A 85 -26.58 9.24 -1.49
C SER A 85 -26.60 10.68 -1.98
N GLU A 86 -26.57 10.85 -3.30
CA GLU A 86 -27.32 11.83 -4.10
C GLU A 86 -26.98 11.55 -5.59
N ASP A 87 -27.92 11.83 -6.50
CA ASP A 87 -27.90 11.47 -7.93
C ASP A 87 -27.88 9.96 -8.30
N TRP A 88 -29.05 9.31 -8.11
CA TRP A 88 -29.58 8.45 -9.17
C TRP A 88 -31.10 8.66 -9.30
N SER A 89 -31.49 9.56 -10.21
CA SER A 89 -32.91 9.84 -10.50
C SER A 89 -33.57 8.67 -11.26
N SER A 90 -34.80 8.33 -10.86
CA SER A 90 -35.61 7.24 -11.42
C SER A 90 -36.02 7.51 -12.88
N LYS A 91 -35.19 7.11 -13.84
CA LYS A 91 -35.53 7.05 -15.29
C LYS A 91 -34.54 6.15 -16.05
N ASN A 92 -34.76 4.82 -16.01
CA ASN A 92 -34.27 3.84 -17.00
C ASN A 92 -34.71 2.37 -16.74
N VAL A 93 -35.75 2.13 -15.92
CA VAL A 93 -36.20 0.75 -15.62
C VAL A 93 -37.02 0.15 -16.78
N GLU A 94 -37.69 0.95 -17.59
CA GLU A 94 -38.57 0.49 -18.68
C GLU A 94 -37.89 0.48 -20.06
N ARG A 95 -36.79 -0.29 -20.21
CA ARG A 95 -36.33 -0.71 -21.56
C ARG A 95 -35.42 -1.94 -21.61
N MET A 96 -35.67 -2.99 -20.80
CA MET A 96 -34.94 -4.25 -21.00
C MET A 96 -35.69 -5.53 -20.60
N GLU A 97 -37.02 -5.55 -20.75
CA GLU A 97 -37.84 -6.78 -20.68
C GLU A 97 -38.62 -7.00 -21.97
N GLU A 98 -37.90 -7.25 -23.08
CA GLU A 98 -38.48 -7.93 -24.24
C GLU A 98 -37.40 -8.61 -25.09
N SER A 99 -37.75 -9.78 -25.65
CA SER A 99 -36.91 -10.75 -26.39
C SER A 99 -35.96 -11.67 -25.59
N CYS A 100 -35.68 -12.83 -26.19
CA CYS A 100 -34.74 -13.88 -25.75
C CYS A 100 -35.19 -14.86 -24.65
N VAL A 101 -36.33 -15.54 -24.87
CA VAL A 101 -36.48 -16.94 -24.42
C VAL A 101 -35.52 -17.83 -25.23
N GLY A 102 -34.49 -18.41 -24.60
CA GLY A 102 -33.54 -19.28 -25.31
C GLY A 102 -32.40 -19.88 -24.46
N ASP A 103 -32.55 -21.17 -24.11
CA ASP A 103 -31.56 -22.23 -23.79
C ASP A 103 -30.19 -21.94 -23.08
N GLY A 104 -29.97 -20.76 -22.50
CA GLY A 104 -28.66 -20.39 -21.90
C GLY A 104 -28.38 -20.99 -20.50
N THR A 105 -29.42 -21.34 -19.74
CA THR A 105 -29.28 -21.68 -18.30
C THR A 105 -28.63 -23.05 -18.05
N VAL A 106 -28.78 -24.00 -18.98
CA VAL A 106 -28.15 -25.34 -18.89
C VAL A 106 -26.66 -25.27 -19.20
N ALA A 107 -26.27 -24.45 -20.19
CA ALA A 107 -24.88 -24.22 -20.54
C ALA A 107 -24.08 -23.59 -19.39
N TRP A 108 -24.66 -22.60 -18.69
CA TRP A 108 -24.04 -21.98 -17.50
C TRP A 108 -23.83 -23.00 -16.36
N LYS A 109 -24.85 -23.84 -16.08
CA LYS A 109 -24.75 -24.93 -15.08
C LYS A 109 -23.69 -25.97 -15.46
N LYS A 110 -23.56 -26.36 -16.74
CA LYS A 110 -22.50 -27.27 -17.24
C LYS A 110 -21.10 -26.66 -17.14
N LYS A 111 -20.92 -25.40 -17.57
CA LYS A 111 -19.62 -24.68 -17.53
C LYS A 111 -19.11 -24.51 -16.09
N ARG A 112 -20.02 -24.26 -15.13
CA ARG A 112 -19.73 -24.18 -13.68
C ARG A 112 -19.34 -25.55 -13.07
N ARG A 113 -19.92 -26.66 -13.55
CA ARG A 113 -19.51 -28.02 -13.15
C ARG A 113 -18.13 -28.42 -13.71
N LYS A 114 -17.80 -28.04 -14.95
CA LYS A 114 -16.49 -28.35 -15.56
C LYS A 114 -15.35 -27.60 -14.85
N ARG A 115 -15.48 -26.28 -14.63
CA ARG A 115 -14.51 -25.49 -13.84
C ARG A 115 -14.31 -26.02 -12.41
N ARG A 116 -15.35 -26.59 -11.77
CA ARG A 116 -15.21 -27.24 -10.45
C ARG A 116 -14.34 -28.50 -10.47
N LYS A 117 -14.36 -29.30 -11.54
CA LYS A 117 -13.48 -30.49 -11.67
C LYS A 117 -12.02 -30.08 -11.89
N GLU A 118 -11.76 -29.12 -12.78
CA GLU A 118 -10.40 -28.72 -13.17
C GLU A 118 -9.67 -27.92 -12.09
N VAL A 119 -10.37 -27.04 -11.36
CA VAL A 119 -9.78 -26.27 -10.24
C VAL A 119 -9.75 -27.10 -8.93
N GLY A 120 -10.69 -28.03 -8.75
CA GLY A 120 -10.76 -28.87 -7.54
C GLY A 120 -9.51 -29.74 -7.34
N VAL A 121 -9.11 -30.48 -8.37
CA VAL A 121 -8.02 -31.48 -8.27
C VAL A 121 -6.69 -30.84 -7.83
N LYS A 122 -6.24 -29.75 -8.49
CA LYS A 122 -5.00 -29.05 -8.12
C LYS A 122 -5.07 -28.31 -6.77
N ALA A 123 -6.27 -27.96 -6.30
CA ALA A 123 -6.44 -27.34 -4.99
C ALA A 123 -6.51 -28.38 -3.85
N GLU A 124 -7.06 -29.57 -4.11
CA GLU A 124 -7.12 -30.67 -3.15
C GLU A 124 -5.74 -31.27 -2.89
N GLU A 125 -4.94 -31.54 -3.93
CA GLU A 125 -3.57 -32.06 -3.81
C GLU A 125 -2.68 -31.21 -2.89
N ASN A 126 -2.74 -29.88 -3.06
CA ASN A 126 -1.89 -28.95 -2.30
C ASN A 126 -2.36 -28.70 -0.85
N TRP A 127 -3.60 -29.09 -0.51
CA TRP A 127 -4.13 -29.01 0.86
C TRP A 127 -3.96 -30.32 1.65
N ILE A 128 -3.99 -31.48 1.00
CA ILE A 128 -3.77 -32.79 1.65
C ILE A 128 -2.40 -32.83 2.35
N ALA A 129 -1.38 -32.16 1.80
CA ALA A 129 -0.05 -32.06 2.39
C ALA A 129 0.04 -31.11 3.62
N LEU A 130 -0.84 -30.10 3.73
CA LEU A 130 -0.78 -29.07 4.76
C LEU A 130 -1.75 -29.29 5.94
N SER A 131 -2.72 -30.21 5.79
CA SER A 131 -3.70 -30.55 6.82
C SER A 131 -3.65 -32.04 7.21
N SER A 132 -2.46 -32.53 7.59
CA SER A 132 -2.21 -33.91 8.05
C SER A 132 -2.78 -34.18 9.45
N GLY A 133 -4.11 -34.15 9.57
CA GLY A 133 -4.87 -34.59 10.74
C GLY A 133 -6.08 -35.44 10.32
N PRO A 134 -6.35 -36.59 10.97
CA PRO A 134 -7.31 -37.58 10.49
C PRO A 134 -8.76 -37.25 10.89
N LEU A 135 -9.30 -36.13 10.38
CA LEU A 135 -10.69 -35.75 10.59
C LEU A 135 -11.33 -35.37 9.25
N ARG A 136 -12.14 -36.29 8.70
CA ARG A 136 -13.10 -35.96 7.63
C ARG A 136 -14.04 -34.89 8.20
N PRO A 137 -14.13 -33.67 7.64
CA PRO A 137 -15.04 -32.65 8.17
C PRO A 137 -16.48 -33.15 8.05
N GLY A 138 -17.11 -33.42 9.20
CA GLY A 138 -18.52 -33.79 9.25
C GLY A 138 -19.37 -32.61 8.76
N TYR A 139 -20.34 -32.88 7.89
CA TYR A 139 -21.36 -31.91 7.56
C TYR A 139 -22.24 -31.69 8.80
N LEU A 140 -22.37 -30.44 9.24
CA LEU A 140 -23.21 -30.09 10.39
C LEU A 140 -24.69 -30.27 10.04
N SER A 141 -25.46 -30.78 10.99
CA SER A 141 -26.92 -30.76 10.95
C SER A 141 -27.43 -29.33 11.18
N PRO A 142 -28.57 -28.90 10.58
CA PRO A 142 -29.15 -27.58 10.86
C PRO A 142 -29.40 -27.30 12.36
N LYS A 143 -29.62 -28.34 13.17
CA LYS A 143 -29.72 -28.22 14.64
C LYS A 143 -28.37 -27.87 15.27
N GLU A 144 -27.31 -28.55 14.88
CA GLU A 144 -25.94 -28.26 15.33
C GLU A 144 -25.48 -26.88 14.84
N GLU A 145 -25.82 -26.48 13.62
CA GLU A 145 -25.55 -25.11 13.12
C GLU A 145 -26.21 -24.06 14.02
N ALA A 146 -27.47 -24.28 14.43
CA ALA A 146 -28.19 -23.40 15.33
C ALA A 146 -27.53 -23.32 16.72
N GLU A 147 -27.22 -24.46 17.34
CA GLU A 147 -26.55 -24.55 18.65
C GLU A 147 -25.20 -23.83 18.64
N LEU A 148 -24.36 -24.08 17.63
CA LEU A 148 -23.05 -23.43 17.52
C LEU A 148 -23.18 -21.91 17.34
N CYS A 149 -24.15 -21.45 16.53
CA CYS A 149 -24.39 -20.01 16.35
C CYS A 149 -24.94 -19.35 17.63
N LEU A 150 -25.73 -20.04 18.44
CA LEU A 150 -26.21 -19.54 19.74
C LEU A 150 -25.04 -19.38 20.72
N CYS A 151 -24.14 -20.36 20.83
CA CYS A 151 -22.90 -20.24 21.63
C CYS A 151 -22.04 -19.04 21.21
N LEU A 152 -21.96 -18.72 19.91
CA LEU A 152 -21.27 -17.51 19.44
C LEU A 152 -21.99 -16.22 19.86
N LYS A 153 -23.32 -16.18 19.75
CA LYS A 153 -24.13 -15.01 20.16
C LYS A 153 -23.99 -14.72 21.65
N GLU A 154 -24.03 -15.75 22.49
CA GLU A 154 -23.80 -15.61 23.94
C GLU A 154 -22.44 -14.96 24.25
N ALA A 155 -21.37 -15.39 23.55
CA ALA A 155 -20.05 -14.78 23.71
C ALA A 155 -19.98 -13.34 23.21
N VAL A 156 -20.62 -13.00 22.07
CA VAL A 156 -20.69 -11.61 21.58
C VAL A 156 -21.50 -10.71 22.53
N LEU A 157 -22.55 -11.23 23.18
CA LEU A 157 -23.28 -10.50 24.21
C LEU A 157 -22.41 -10.25 25.45
N LEU A 158 -21.65 -11.26 25.89
CA LEU A 158 -20.68 -11.13 26.98
C LEU A 158 -19.57 -10.12 26.66
N GLU A 159 -19.04 -10.13 25.43
CA GLU A 159 -18.06 -9.14 24.94
C GLU A 159 -18.65 -7.71 24.97
N LYS A 160 -19.91 -7.52 24.55
CA LYS A 160 -20.60 -6.21 24.65
C LYS A 160 -20.81 -5.75 26.09
N VAL A 161 -21.16 -6.66 27.00
CA VAL A 161 -21.30 -6.36 28.44
C VAL A 161 -19.94 -6.00 29.04
N LYS A 162 -18.85 -6.69 28.66
CA LYS A 162 -17.49 -6.33 29.04
C LYS A 162 -17.15 -4.90 28.62
N SER A 163 -17.39 -4.53 27.36
CA SER A 163 -17.15 -3.17 26.86
C SER A 163 -17.90 -2.10 27.65
N ARG A 164 -19.21 -2.29 27.90
CA ARG A 164 -20.03 -1.35 28.68
C ARG A 164 -19.49 -1.13 30.10
N ILE A 165 -19.00 -2.18 30.77
CA ILE A 165 -18.44 -2.02 32.12
C ILE A 165 -17.08 -1.29 32.05
N MET A 166 -16.22 -1.63 31.08
CA MET A 166 -14.94 -0.92 30.88
C MET A 166 -15.13 0.57 30.59
N GLU A 167 -16.14 0.95 29.80
CA GLU A 167 -16.52 2.36 29.55
C GLU A 167 -16.91 3.11 30.84
N THR A 168 -17.42 2.41 31.85
CA THR A 168 -17.84 3.00 33.14
C THR A 168 -16.81 2.94 34.26
N GLN A 169 -15.81 2.05 34.18
CA GLN A 169 -14.91 1.74 35.32
C GLN A 169 -13.41 1.80 34.98
N GLU A 170 -13.03 2.07 33.72
CA GLU A 170 -11.63 2.17 33.22
C GLU A 170 -10.69 0.98 33.54
N HIS A 171 -11.24 -0.13 34.05
CA HIS A 171 -10.53 -1.33 34.47
C HIS A 171 -11.23 -2.58 33.92
N GLU A 172 -10.49 -3.70 33.82
CA GLU A 172 -11.09 -4.95 33.34
C GLU A 172 -12.10 -5.50 34.36
N PRO A 173 -13.36 -5.78 33.94
CA PRO A 173 -14.38 -6.26 34.86
C PRO A 173 -14.11 -7.70 35.31
N THR A 174 -14.28 -7.93 36.61
CA THR A 174 -14.14 -9.24 37.23
C THR A 174 -15.25 -10.19 36.76
N ASN A 175 -14.97 -11.50 36.64
CA ASN A 175 -15.99 -12.52 36.31
C ASN A 175 -17.27 -12.44 37.17
N LYS A 176 -17.18 -11.98 38.42
CA LYS A 176 -18.34 -11.71 39.30
C LYS A 176 -19.22 -10.57 38.77
N GLN A 177 -18.63 -9.46 38.33
CA GLN A 177 -19.36 -8.30 37.77
C GLN A 177 -20.00 -8.66 36.43
N LEU A 178 -19.27 -9.37 35.56
CA LEU A 178 -19.81 -9.89 34.29
C LEU A 178 -20.98 -10.84 34.52
N ALA A 179 -20.88 -11.73 35.51
CA ALA A 179 -21.95 -12.67 35.85
C ALA A 179 -23.22 -11.96 36.37
N ILE A 180 -23.06 -10.96 37.25
CA ILE A 180 -24.17 -10.12 37.72
C ILE A 180 -24.85 -9.40 36.53
N ALA A 181 -24.07 -8.76 35.65
CA ALA A 181 -24.60 -8.04 34.50
C ALA A 181 -25.26 -8.95 33.44
N MET A 182 -24.83 -10.21 33.34
CA MET A 182 -25.45 -11.23 32.48
C MET A 182 -26.59 -12.02 33.15
N GLY A 183 -26.86 -11.81 34.44
CA GLY A 183 -27.84 -12.61 35.19
C GLY A 183 -27.45 -14.09 35.39
N THR A 184 -26.15 -14.40 35.40
CA THR A 184 -25.61 -15.77 35.47
C THR A 184 -24.73 -15.99 36.71
N LYS A 185 -24.30 -17.24 36.96
CA LYS A 185 -23.34 -17.55 38.04
C LYS A 185 -21.90 -17.29 37.57
N PRO A 186 -20.96 -16.88 38.44
CA PRO A 186 -19.58 -16.54 38.04
C PRO A 186 -18.85 -17.66 37.29
N GLY A 187 -18.99 -18.92 37.74
CA GLY A 187 -18.41 -20.09 37.04
C GLY A 187 -19.09 -20.46 35.71
N CYS A 188 -20.16 -19.77 35.31
CA CYS A 188 -20.75 -19.93 33.98
C CYS A 188 -20.02 -19.09 32.92
N ILE A 189 -19.38 -17.97 33.29
CA ILE A 189 -18.67 -17.08 32.36
C ILE A 189 -17.56 -17.84 31.63
N ASP A 190 -16.68 -18.50 32.38
CA ASP A 190 -15.57 -19.29 31.81
C ASP A 190 -16.09 -20.46 30.94
N ARG A 191 -17.24 -21.04 31.32
CA ARG A 191 -17.89 -22.11 30.54
C ARG A 191 -18.47 -21.61 29.22
N ILE A 192 -19.05 -20.41 29.18
CA ILE A 192 -19.53 -19.76 27.96
C ILE A 192 -18.35 -19.47 27.03
N LEU A 193 -17.25 -18.93 27.57
CA LEU A 193 -16.03 -18.63 26.80
C LEU A 193 -15.40 -19.90 26.20
N CYS A 194 -15.28 -20.99 26.97
CA CYS A 194 -14.77 -22.28 26.47
C CYS A 194 -15.68 -22.85 25.37
N ARG A 195 -17.00 -22.92 25.60
CA ARG A 195 -17.97 -23.41 24.59
C ARG A 195 -17.97 -22.57 23.33
N ALA A 196 -17.83 -21.25 23.44
CA ALA A 196 -17.74 -20.37 22.30
C ALA A 196 -16.44 -20.60 21.51
N ARG A 197 -15.30 -20.80 22.17
CA ARG A 197 -14.03 -21.16 21.51
C ARG A 197 -14.15 -22.49 20.75
N GLU A 198 -14.65 -23.53 21.41
CA GLU A 198 -14.92 -24.83 20.78
C GLU A 198 -15.89 -24.70 19.58
N SER A 199 -16.90 -23.84 19.71
CA SER A 199 -17.88 -23.59 18.65
C SER A 199 -17.27 -22.84 17.45
N ARG A 200 -16.41 -21.83 17.70
CA ARG A 200 -15.63 -21.13 16.67
C ARG A 200 -14.75 -22.13 15.90
N ASP A 201 -13.99 -22.97 16.62
CA ASP A 201 -13.09 -23.97 16.01
C ASP A 201 -13.86 -25.05 15.24
N ARG A 202 -14.98 -25.55 15.77
CA ARG A 202 -15.82 -26.55 15.09
C ARG A 202 -16.46 -25.99 13.82
N LEU A 203 -16.98 -24.76 13.86
CA LEU A 203 -17.51 -24.08 12.67
C LEU A 203 -16.43 -23.90 11.60
N ILE A 204 -15.25 -23.37 11.96
CA ILE A 204 -14.14 -23.18 11.00
C ILE A 204 -13.73 -24.52 10.36
N ARG A 205 -13.58 -25.60 11.15
CA ARG A 205 -13.20 -26.92 10.62
C ARG A 205 -14.23 -27.45 9.61
N CYS A 206 -15.51 -27.45 9.96
CA CYS A 206 -16.60 -27.92 9.09
C CYS A 206 -16.76 -27.07 7.81
N TYR A 207 -16.63 -25.75 7.92
CA TYR A 207 -16.87 -24.82 6.83
C TYR A 207 -15.62 -24.42 6.02
N SER A 208 -14.42 -24.84 6.44
CA SER A 208 -13.13 -24.62 5.77
C SER A 208 -13.19 -24.81 4.25
N LYS A 209 -13.73 -25.95 3.78
CA LYS A 209 -13.89 -26.25 2.35
C LYS A 209 -14.79 -25.25 1.61
N LEU A 210 -15.86 -24.74 2.26
CA LEU A 210 -16.70 -23.70 1.67
C LEU A 210 -15.89 -22.40 1.52
N VAL A 211 -15.21 -21.97 2.57
CA VAL A 211 -14.38 -20.75 2.58
C VAL A 211 -13.30 -20.82 1.50
N ILE A 212 -12.54 -21.91 1.42
CA ILE A 212 -11.51 -22.13 0.39
C ILE A 212 -12.14 -22.08 -1.02
N SER A 213 -13.32 -22.68 -1.23
CA SER A 213 -14.01 -22.65 -2.53
C SER A 213 -14.48 -21.24 -2.95
N ILE A 214 -14.70 -20.34 -1.99
CA ILE A 214 -15.03 -18.92 -2.22
C ILE A 214 -13.76 -18.08 -2.39
N ALA A 215 -12.67 -18.44 -1.72
CA ALA A 215 -11.37 -17.75 -1.76
C ALA A 215 -10.55 -18.07 -3.03
N ALA A 216 -10.60 -19.29 -3.56
CA ALA A 216 -9.78 -19.73 -4.69
C ALA A 216 -9.83 -18.80 -5.94
N PRO A 217 -10.99 -18.24 -6.36
CA PRO A 217 -11.06 -17.28 -7.49
C PRO A 217 -10.36 -15.93 -7.24
N TYR A 218 -9.91 -15.66 -6.01
CA TYR A 218 -9.21 -14.43 -5.63
C TYR A 218 -7.69 -14.62 -5.50
N GLN A 219 -7.18 -15.85 -5.65
CA GLN A 219 -5.76 -16.14 -5.64
C GLN A 219 -5.03 -15.35 -6.75
N GLY A 220 -3.80 -14.91 -6.48
CA GLY A 220 -3.01 -14.10 -7.42
C GLY A 220 -3.38 -12.61 -7.46
N LYS A 221 -4.47 -12.17 -6.81
CA LYS A 221 -4.87 -10.75 -6.76
C LYS A 221 -4.04 -9.88 -5.79
N GLY A 222 -3.06 -10.46 -5.07
CA GLY A 222 -2.10 -9.76 -4.21
C GLY A 222 -1.98 -10.31 -2.78
N LEU A 223 -2.85 -11.25 -2.40
CA LEU A 223 -2.78 -11.99 -1.12
C LEU A 223 -2.59 -13.48 -1.38
N SER A 224 -2.02 -14.20 -0.41
CA SER A 224 -1.88 -15.66 -0.50
C SER A 224 -3.24 -16.35 -0.31
N LEU A 225 -3.38 -17.61 -0.74
CA LEU A 225 -4.60 -18.39 -0.50
C LEU A 225 -4.85 -18.59 1.01
N GLN A 226 -3.78 -18.65 1.82
CA GLN A 226 -3.89 -18.77 3.27
C GLN A 226 -4.50 -17.49 3.87
N ASP A 227 -4.00 -16.31 3.51
CA ASP A 227 -4.52 -15.02 3.98
C ASP A 227 -6.00 -14.83 3.58
N LEU A 228 -6.32 -15.14 2.32
CA LEU A 228 -7.70 -15.08 1.80
C LEU A 228 -8.62 -16.05 2.54
N THR A 229 -8.12 -17.23 2.91
CA THR A 229 -8.89 -18.22 3.70
C THR A 229 -9.10 -17.73 5.14
N GLN A 230 -8.10 -17.12 5.78
CA GLN A 230 -8.26 -16.59 7.15
C GLN A 230 -9.22 -15.40 7.21
N GLU A 231 -9.13 -14.47 6.26
CA GLU A 231 -10.09 -13.36 6.14
C GLU A 231 -11.49 -13.88 5.81
N GLY A 232 -11.59 -14.93 4.99
CA GLY A 232 -12.84 -15.66 4.76
C GLY A 232 -13.41 -16.33 6.02
N ASN A 233 -12.57 -16.92 6.87
CA ASN A 233 -12.96 -17.50 8.17
C ASN A 233 -13.47 -16.42 9.13
N ILE A 234 -12.84 -15.24 9.16
CA ILE A 234 -13.32 -14.08 9.91
C ILE A 234 -14.70 -13.62 9.38
N GLY A 235 -14.91 -13.66 8.07
CA GLY A 235 -16.22 -13.42 7.44
C GLY A 235 -17.27 -14.46 7.85
N LEU A 236 -16.93 -15.75 7.81
CA LEU A 236 -17.79 -16.85 8.24
C LEU A 236 -18.28 -16.66 9.69
N LEU A 237 -17.37 -16.37 10.63
CA LEU A 237 -17.73 -16.18 12.04
C LEU A 237 -18.68 -14.98 12.23
N LYS A 238 -18.42 -13.84 11.58
CA LYS A 238 -19.30 -12.66 11.61
C LYS A 238 -20.68 -12.94 11.01
N GLY A 239 -20.75 -13.82 10.01
CA GLY A 239 -22.01 -14.33 9.50
C GLY A 239 -22.74 -15.21 10.51
N ALA A 240 -22.04 -16.15 11.15
CA ALA A 240 -22.62 -17.05 12.16
C ALA A 240 -23.14 -16.31 13.41
N GLU A 241 -22.42 -15.29 13.89
CA GLU A 241 -22.85 -14.40 14.98
C GLU A 241 -24.18 -13.68 14.68
N ARG A 242 -24.47 -13.41 13.40
CA ARG A 242 -25.68 -12.71 12.94
C ARG A 242 -26.73 -13.64 12.31
N PHE A 243 -26.50 -14.95 12.33
CA PHE A 243 -27.38 -15.92 11.66
C PHE A 243 -28.63 -16.22 12.51
N GLU A 244 -29.80 -16.34 11.87
CA GLU A 244 -31.06 -16.67 12.53
C GLU A 244 -31.61 -18.02 12.03
N PRO A 245 -31.49 -19.10 12.83
CA PRO A 245 -31.97 -20.43 12.43
C PRO A 245 -33.49 -20.50 12.21
N SER A 246 -34.26 -19.62 12.87
CA SER A 246 -35.72 -19.52 12.74
C SER A 246 -36.19 -19.24 11.31
N ARG A 247 -35.35 -18.63 10.46
CA ARG A 247 -35.69 -18.31 9.06
C ARG A 247 -35.62 -19.53 8.12
N GLY A 248 -35.25 -20.72 8.61
CA GLY A 248 -35.29 -21.97 7.84
C GLY A 248 -34.24 -22.10 6.72
N HIS A 249 -33.34 -21.14 6.57
CA HIS A 249 -32.24 -21.19 5.60
C HIS A 249 -30.99 -21.85 6.22
N LYS A 250 -30.14 -22.48 5.39
CA LYS A 250 -28.86 -23.07 5.85
C LYS A 250 -27.82 -21.98 6.11
N LEU A 251 -26.95 -22.17 7.11
CA LEU A 251 -25.89 -21.20 7.43
C LEU A 251 -24.99 -20.93 6.20
N SER A 252 -24.63 -21.96 5.44
CA SER A 252 -23.89 -21.85 4.17
C SER A 252 -24.40 -20.79 3.19
N THR A 253 -25.71 -20.62 3.05
CA THR A 253 -26.34 -19.65 2.14
C THR A 253 -26.13 -18.21 2.61
N TYR A 254 -26.25 -17.97 3.92
CA TYR A 254 -26.06 -16.66 4.52
C TYR A 254 -24.58 -16.29 4.63
N ALA A 255 -23.75 -17.23 5.11
CA ALA A 255 -22.32 -17.05 5.28
C ALA A 255 -21.58 -16.74 3.97
N TYR A 256 -22.07 -17.21 2.81
CA TYR A 256 -21.48 -16.92 1.50
C TYR A 256 -21.18 -15.42 1.29
N TRP A 257 -22.15 -14.56 1.63
CA TRP A 257 -22.03 -13.11 1.46
C TRP A 257 -21.00 -12.51 2.42
N TRP A 258 -21.01 -12.93 3.69
CA TRP A 258 -20.06 -12.48 4.70
C TRP A 258 -18.62 -12.91 4.40
N ILE A 259 -18.43 -14.14 3.94
CA ILE A 259 -17.13 -14.65 3.47
C ILE A 259 -16.63 -13.85 2.27
N ARG A 260 -17.47 -13.66 1.24
CA ARG A 260 -17.12 -12.87 0.04
C ARG A 260 -16.78 -11.42 0.39
N GLN A 261 -17.58 -10.78 1.25
CA GLN A 261 -17.37 -9.40 1.67
C GLN A 261 -16.08 -9.23 2.49
N ALA A 262 -15.77 -10.18 3.39
CA ALA A 262 -14.53 -10.14 4.16
C ALA A 262 -13.29 -10.28 3.24
N ILE A 263 -13.33 -11.21 2.29
CA ILE A 263 -12.25 -11.40 1.30
C ILE A 263 -12.05 -10.14 0.44
N ILE A 264 -13.13 -9.53 -0.09
CA ILE A 264 -13.05 -8.30 -0.88
C ILE A 264 -12.51 -7.13 -0.05
N ARG A 265 -12.97 -6.97 1.21
CA ARG A 265 -12.48 -5.94 2.13
C ARG A 265 -11.00 -6.14 2.50
N ALA A 266 -10.56 -7.39 2.65
CA ALA A 266 -9.16 -7.72 2.90
C ALA A 266 -8.28 -7.39 1.69
N LEU A 267 -8.74 -7.69 0.46
CA LEU A 267 -8.05 -7.29 -0.76
C LEU A 267 -7.91 -5.76 -0.86
N ASP A 268 -8.96 -4.98 -0.64
CA ASP A 268 -8.87 -3.50 -0.69
C ASP A 268 -7.89 -2.92 0.35
N LYS A 269 -7.80 -3.55 1.53
CA LYS A 269 -6.92 -3.10 2.60
C LYS A 269 -5.47 -3.57 2.48
N LYS A 270 -5.23 -4.81 2.04
CA LYS A 270 -3.95 -5.52 2.20
C LYS A 270 -3.30 -6.00 0.89
N SER A 271 -3.98 -6.00 -0.25
CA SER A 271 -3.43 -6.58 -1.50
C SER A 271 -2.34 -5.74 -2.20
N ARG A 272 -2.11 -4.50 -1.75
CA ARG A 272 -1.18 -3.54 -2.37
C ARG A 272 -0.27 -2.93 -1.30
N LEU A 273 1.02 -2.82 -1.64
CA LEU A 273 2.02 -2.15 -0.79
C LEU A 273 1.65 -0.68 -0.51
N VAL A 274 1.20 0.04 -1.55
CA VAL A 274 0.59 1.36 -1.42
C VAL A 274 -0.92 1.19 -1.51
N ARG A 275 -1.62 1.49 -0.42
CA ARG A 275 -3.08 1.34 -0.34
C ARG A 275 -3.79 2.38 -1.22
N LEU A 276 -4.81 1.95 -1.95
CA LEU A 276 -5.71 2.84 -2.69
C LEU A 276 -7.03 3.03 -1.92
N PRO A 277 -7.72 4.17 -2.06
CA PRO A 277 -9.11 4.33 -1.62
C PRO A 277 -10.05 3.36 -2.34
N GLY A 278 -11.09 2.88 -1.64
CA GLY A 278 -12.00 1.86 -2.17
C GLY A 278 -12.72 2.26 -3.47
N HIS A 279 -13.08 3.54 -3.64
CA HIS A 279 -13.69 4.03 -4.88
C HIS A 279 -12.70 3.95 -6.07
N MET A 280 -11.40 4.20 -5.84
CA MET A 280 -10.37 4.02 -6.87
C MET A 280 -10.17 2.53 -7.17
N GLY A 281 -10.17 1.67 -6.15
CA GLY A 281 -10.09 0.21 -6.32
C GLY A 281 -11.24 -0.35 -7.17
N GLN A 282 -12.48 0.10 -6.91
CA GLN A 282 -13.65 -0.24 -7.73
C GLN A 282 -13.52 0.29 -9.16
N MET A 283 -13.03 1.52 -9.35
CA MET A 283 -12.85 2.10 -10.68
C MET A 283 -11.78 1.34 -11.49
N VAL A 284 -10.67 0.92 -10.86
CA VAL A 284 -9.65 0.07 -11.50
C VAL A 284 -10.26 -1.26 -11.97
N ALA A 285 -11.14 -1.87 -11.17
CA ALA A 285 -11.81 -3.10 -11.56
C ALA A 285 -12.78 -2.88 -12.73
N ARG A 286 -13.62 -1.84 -12.71
CA ARG A 286 -14.51 -1.49 -13.83
C ARG A 286 -13.74 -1.21 -15.13
N ILE A 287 -12.65 -0.45 -15.05
CA ILE A 287 -11.76 -0.19 -16.20
C ILE A 287 -11.17 -1.50 -16.74
N ALA A 288 -10.76 -2.44 -15.88
CA ALA A 288 -10.24 -3.73 -16.32
C ALA A 288 -11.31 -4.67 -16.90
N GLU A 289 -12.51 -4.71 -16.31
CA GLU A 289 -13.67 -5.45 -16.84
C GLU A 289 -14.05 -4.92 -18.24
N GLU A 290 -14.13 -3.59 -18.41
CA GLU A 290 -14.49 -2.98 -19.69
C GLU A 290 -13.35 -3.05 -20.73
N ASN A 291 -12.08 -2.95 -20.32
CA ASN A 291 -10.93 -3.20 -21.18
C ASN A 291 -10.97 -4.62 -21.80
N ASN A 292 -11.31 -5.63 -21.00
CA ASN A 292 -11.45 -7.00 -21.49
C ASN A 292 -12.64 -7.14 -22.45
N HIS A 293 -13.77 -6.53 -22.12
CA HIS A 293 -14.99 -6.56 -22.92
C HIS A 293 -14.82 -5.87 -24.29
N LEU A 294 -14.27 -4.65 -24.31
CA LEU A 294 -13.93 -3.94 -25.54
C LEU A 294 -12.81 -4.66 -26.31
N GLY A 295 -11.81 -5.21 -25.61
CA GLY A 295 -10.73 -5.99 -26.24
C GLY A 295 -11.24 -7.20 -27.02
N ILE A 296 -12.24 -7.92 -26.50
CA ILE A 296 -12.92 -9.02 -27.20
C ILE A 296 -13.72 -8.49 -28.40
N LYS A 297 -14.47 -7.39 -28.25
CA LYS A 297 -15.30 -6.82 -29.33
C LYS A 297 -14.47 -6.27 -30.49
N LEU A 298 -13.39 -5.56 -30.19
CA LEU A 298 -12.55 -4.87 -31.17
C LEU A 298 -11.41 -5.74 -31.71
N SER A 299 -11.16 -6.91 -31.11
CA SER A 299 -10.01 -7.79 -31.40
C SER A 299 -8.63 -7.09 -31.31
N ARG A 300 -8.56 -5.97 -30.58
CA ARG A 300 -7.36 -5.16 -30.31
C ARG A 300 -7.45 -4.57 -28.89
N PRO A 301 -6.33 -4.17 -28.26
CA PRO A 301 -6.41 -3.37 -27.04
C PRO A 301 -7.24 -2.09 -27.32
N PRO A 302 -8.22 -1.77 -26.45
CA PRO A 302 -9.00 -0.54 -26.59
C PRO A 302 -8.19 0.69 -26.19
N THR A 303 -8.58 1.86 -26.68
CA THR A 303 -7.99 3.14 -26.28
C THR A 303 -8.63 3.68 -25.00
N ASN A 304 -7.92 4.55 -24.29
CA ASN A 304 -8.44 5.19 -23.07
C ASN A 304 -9.69 6.04 -23.30
N GLU A 305 -9.93 6.44 -24.55
CA GLU A 305 -11.09 7.21 -24.99
C GLU A 305 -12.31 6.30 -25.19
N GLU A 306 -12.15 5.17 -25.89
CA GLU A 306 -13.19 4.13 -26.03
C GLU A 306 -13.67 3.59 -24.66
N VAL A 307 -12.74 3.38 -23.73
CA VAL A 307 -13.03 2.91 -22.37
C VAL A 307 -13.77 3.98 -21.55
N ALA A 308 -13.38 5.24 -21.72
CA ALA A 308 -14.02 6.38 -21.05
C ALA A 308 -15.45 6.59 -21.55
N GLU A 309 -15.67 6.46 -22.86
CA GLU A 309 -16.98 6.53 -23.50
C GLU A 309 -17.90 5.40 -23.03
N SER A 310 -17.45 4.15 -23.07
CA SER A 310 -18.24 3.00 -22.61
C SER A 310 -18.63 3.10 -21.13
N LEU A 311 -17.70 3.55 -20.27
CA LEU A 311 -17.95 3.77 -18.84
C LEU A 311 -18.71 5.07 -18.53
N LYS A 312 -18.92 5.96 -19.51
CA LYS A 312 -19.49 7.32 -19.34
C LYS A 312 -18.73 8.18 -18.32
N VAL A 313 -17.40 8.10 -18.34
CA VAL A 313 -16.49 8.83 -17.45
C VAL A 313 -15.54 9.70 -18.28
N ARG A 314 -15.01 10.78 -17.72
CA ARG A 314 -14.01 11.62 -18.41
C ARG A 314 -12.70 10.84 -18.65
N VAL A 315 -12.13 10.99 -19.85
CA VAL A 315 -10.83 10.40 -20.25
C VAL A 315 -9.71 10.73 -19.24
N SER A 316 -9.70 11.95 -18.70
CA SER A 316 -8.72 12.38 -17.69
C SER A 316 -8.80 11.56 -16.40
N THR A 317 -10.02 11.17 -15.97
CA THR A 317 -10.23 10.30 -14.82
C THR A 317 -9.73 8.88 -15.08
N VAL A 318 -9.98 8.32 -16.27
CA VAL A 318 -9.44 7.00 -16.66
C VAL A 318 -7.91 7.01 -16.66
N ARG A 319 -7.28 8.02 -17.29
CA ARG A 319 -5.81 8.18 -17.32
C ARG A 319 -5.24 8.29 -15.89
N LEU A 320 -5.81 9.13 -15.03
CA LEU A 320 -5.38 9.30 -13.63
C LEU A 320 -5.51 8.00 -12.82
N VAL A 321 -6.64 7.28 -12.95
CA VAL A 321 -6.86 6.03 -12.22
C VAL A 321 -5.87 4.96 -12.67
N MET A 322 -5.63 4.82 -13.99
CA MET A 322 -4.63 3.87 -14.48
C MET A 322 -3.22 4.21 -13.97
N GLU A 323 -2.82 5.49 -14.02
CA GLU A 323 -1.52 5.94 -13.53
C GLU A 323 -1.33 5.64 -12.03
N ARG A 324 -2.32 5.98 -11.20
CA ARG A 324 -2.30 5.72 -9.75
C ARG A 324 -2.46 4.22 -9.40
N SER A 325 -2.95 3.40 -10.33
CA SER A 325 -3.14 1.95 -10.13
C SER A 325 -1.87 1.11 -10.36
N LYS A 326 -0.82 1.71 -10.94
CA LYS A 326 0.48 1.05 -11.21
C LYS A 326 1.01 0.39 -9.92
N ARG A 327 1.52 -0.84 -10.04
CA ARG A 327 2.16 -1.55 -8.92
C ARG A 327 3.63 -1.10 -8.83
N PRO A 328 4.20 -0.95 -7.62
CA PRO A 328 5.61 -0.66 -7.45
C PRO A 328 6.46 -1.83 -7.97
N ILE A 329 7.64 -1.50 -8.49
CA ILE A 329 8.65 -2.44 -9.00
C ILE A 329 9.72 -2.64 -7.92
N SER A 330 10.31 -3.83 -7.83
CA SER A 330 11.39 -4.10 -6.87
C SER A 330 12.68 -3.42 -7.32
N ILE A 331 13.31 -2.66 -6.43
CA ILE A 331 14.62 -2.02 -6.66
C ILE A 331 15.73 -3.08 -6.87
N ASN A 332 15.53 -4.30 -6.34
CA ASN A 332 16.47 -5.42 -6.48
C ASN A 332 16.21 -6.25 -7.76
N GLN A 333 15.26 -5.84 -8.62
CA GLN A 333 15.02 -6.53 -9.88
C GLN A 333 16.21 -6.29 -10.85
N PRO A 334 16.78 -7.34 -11.47
CA PRO A 334 17.78 -7.18 -12.50
C PRO A 334 17.18 -6.51 -13.74
N VAL A 335 17.94 -5.65 -14.40
CA VAL A 335 17.44 -4.85 -15.53
C VAL A 335 17.36 -5.66 -16.83
N ASN A 336 18.30 -6.60 -17.03
CA ASN A 336 18.30 -7.54 -18.15
C ASN A 336 18.67 -8.95 -17.67
N ASP A 337 18.08 -9.98 -18.28
CA ASP A 337 18.31 -11.40 -17.93
C ASP A 337 19.79 -11.86 -18.03
N ARG A 338 20.64 -11.09 -18.73
CA ARG A 338 22.06 -11.41 -18.96
C ARG A 338 23.03 -10.66 -18.04
N SER A 339 22.57 -9.66 -17.31
CA SER A 339 23.42 -8.79 -16.49
C SER A 339 22.96 -8.81 -15.04
N CYS A 340 23.88 -9.02 -14.11
CA CYS A 340 23.59 -8.94 -12.68
C CYS A 340 23.22 -7.53 -12.19
N LEU A 341 23.30 -6.52 -13.06
CA LEU A 341 22.96 -5.12 -12.76
C LEU A 341 21.51 -4.99 -12.28
N THR A 342 21.37 -4.55 -11.03
CA THR A 342 20.07 -4.28 -10.41
C THR A 342 19.58 -2.86 -10.71
N LEU A 343 18.27 -2.60 -10.60
CA LEU A 343 17.75 -1.23 -10.67
C LEU A 343 18.40 -0.31 -9.61
N GLN A 344 18.79 -0.86 -8.45
CA GLN A 344 19.49 -0.12 -7.39
C GLN A 344 20.79 0.53 -7.86
N GLU A 345 21.58 -0.16 -8.69
CA GLU A 345 22.89 0.30 -9.17
C GLU A 345 22.78 1.40 -10.24
N ILE A 346 21.62 1.49 -10.91
CA ILE A 346 21.37 2.47 -11.99
C ILE A 346 20.70 3.74 -11.44
N ILE A 347 19.86 3.62 -10.41
CA ILE A 347 19.13 4.77 -9.85
C ILE A 347 20.11 5.64 -9.04
N PRO A 348 20.33 6.92 -9.42
CA PRO A 348 21.18 7.81 -8.65
C PRO A 348 20.57 8.07 -7.27
N GLY A 349 21.44 8.23 -6.27
CA GLY A 349 21.01 8.59 -4.92
C GLY A 349 20.36 9.99 -4.87
N PRO A 350 19.48 10.26 -3.90
CA PRO A 350 18.89 11.59 -3.73
C PRO A 350 19.95 12.66 -3.46
N ASP A 351 20.99 12.29 -2.70
CA ASP A 351 22.19 13.09 -2.48
C ASP A 351 23.28 12.67 -3.47
N ASN A 352 23.32 13.33 -4.64
CA ASN A 352 24.48 13.28 -5.55
C ASN A 352 25.67 14.08 -4.96
N LEU A 353 26.14 13.62 -3.79
CA LEU A 353 27.38 14.03 -3.14
C LEU A 353 28.56 13.43 -3.91
N THR A 354 28.81 13.93 -5.11
CA THR A 354 30.10 13.72 -5.78
C THR A 354 31.22 14.24 -4.84
N PRO A 355 32.42 13.63 -4.84
CA PRO A 355 33.51 14.11 -4.00
C PRO A 355 33.84 15.58 -4.29
N GLU A 356 33.67 16.01 -5.55
CA GLU A 356 33.74 17.40 -5.99
C GLU A 356 32.71 18.28 -5.25
N ASN A 357 31.42 17.92 -5.25
CA ASN A 357 30.37 18.64 -4.52
C ASN A 357 30.64 18.68 -3.00
N MET A 358 31.21 17.61 -2.43
CA MET A 358 31.60 17.57 -1.01
C MET A 358 32.73 18.55 -0.70
N VAL A 359 33.78 18.57 -1.52
CA VAL A 359 34.90 19.50 -1.40
C VAL A 359 34.44 20.94 -1.61
N MET A 360 33.63 21.19 -2.66
CA MET A 360 33.06 22.50 -2.96
C MET A 360 32.24 23.06 -1.78
N ARG A 361 31.33 22.25 -1.22
CA ARG A 361 30.58 22.61 0.00
C ARG A 361 31.48 22.85 1.22
N LYS A 362 32.60 22.15 1.34
CA LYS A 362 33.58 22.34 2.45
C LYS A 362 34.38 23.63 2.28
N LEU A 363 34.82 23.95 1.07
CA LEU A 363 35.53 25.20 0.74
C LEU A 363 34.61 26.41 0.93
N MET A 364 33.39 26.38 0.37
CA MET A 364 32.37 27.40 0.59
C MET A 364 32.13 27.65 2.09
N LYS A 365 32.02 26.59 2.92
CA LYS A 365 31.89 26.72 4.38
C LYS A 365 33.11 27.34 5.06
N GLN A 366 34.33 27.08 4.56
CA GLN A 366 35.55 27.70 5.08
C GLN A 366 35.64 29.19 4.72
N GLU A 367 35.27 29.56 3.49
CA GLU A 367 35.22 30.96 3.04
C GLU A 367 34.12 31.75 3.74
N LEU A 368 32.94 31.17 3.93
CA LEU A 368 31.86 31.78 4.71
C LEU A 368 32.30 32.03 6.17
N LYS A 369 33.08 31.12 6.78
CA LYS A 369 33.71 31.36 8.09
C LYS A 369 34.77 32.47 8.04
N ARG A 370 35.58 32.56 6.98
CA ARG A 370 36.51 33.68 6.78
C ARG A 370 35.77 35.02 6.69
N LEU A 371 34.66 35.10 5.95
CA LEU A 371 33.80 36.28 5.90
C LEU A 371 33.24 36.65 7.27
N LEU A 372 32.66 35.69 8.01
CA LEU A 372 32.12 35.95 9.35
C LEU A 372 33.19 36.46 10.32
N ASN A 373 34.45 36.01 10.18
CA ASN A 373 35.57 36.50 10.97
C ASN A 373 36.01 37.95 10.63
N THR A 374 35.58 38.53 9.50
CA THR A 374 35.82 39.97 9.19
C THR A 374 34.85 40.91 9.93
N LEU A 375 33.72 40.37 10.41
CA LEU A 375 32.73 41.11 11.20
C LEU A 375 33.08 41.09 12.68
N SER A 376 32.47 41.98 13.47
CA SER A 376 32.58 41.86 14.93
C SER A 376 31.88 40.60 15.42
N LYS A 377 32.35 40.02 16.55
CA LYS A 377 31.82 38.78 17.12
C LYS A 377 30.28 38.82 17.33
N ARG A 378 29.74 39.99 17.72
CA ARG A 378 28.30 40.20 17.93
C ARG A 378 27.52 40.17 16.61
N GLU A 379 28.06 40.80 15.57
CA GLU A 379 27.48 40.86 14.24
C GLU A 379 27.45 39.49 13.54
N ALA A 380 28.58 38.77 13.60
CA ALA A 380 28.69 37.40 13.09
C ALA A 380 27.73 36.45 13.81
N HIS A 381 27.58 36.58 15.13
CA HIS A 381 26.66 35.75 15.91
C HIS A 381 25.20 35.98 15.52
N ILE A 382 24.75 37.24 15.40
CA ILE A 382 23.38 37.58 14.93
C ILE A 382 23.09 36.99 13.54
N LEU A 383 24.05 37.09 12.60
CA LEU A 383 23.92 36.47 11.27
C LEU A 383 23.85 34.94 11.35
N SER A 384 24.66 34.32 12.21
CA SER A 384 24.68 32.86 12.38
C SER A 384 23.38 32.28 12.92
N LEU A 385 22.70 32.99 13.84
CA LEU A 385 21.40 32.62 14.38
C LEU A 385 20.28 32.84 13.34
N TYR A 386 20.28 33.97 12.64
CA TYR A 386 19.27 34.30 11.65
C TYR A 386 19.25 33.35 10.45
N PHE A 387 20.43 32.92 9.98
CA PHE A 387 20.57 32.01 8.84
C PHE A 387 20.83 30.54 9.23
N GLY A 388 20.88 30.20 10.52
CA GLY A 388 21.14 28.82 10.97
C GLY A 388 22.55 28.29 10.65
N LEU A 389 23.54 29.17 10.44
CA LEU A 389 24.85 28.82 9.89
C LEU A 389 25.68 27.88 10.79
N ASN A 390 25.32 27.77 12.07
CA ASN A 390 25.94 26.86 13.03
C ASN A 390 25.34 25.45 13.02
N GLY A 391 24.31 25.19 12.19
CA GLY A 391 23.53 23.94 12.20
C GLY A 391 22.25 24.02 13.05
N GLU A 392 21.93 25.20 13.57
CA GLU A 392 20.67 25.49 14.26
C GLU A 392 19.56 25.89 13.26
N ILE A 393 18.30 25.83 13.70
CA ILE A 393 17.16 26.31 12.91
C ILE A 393 17.27 27.84 12.77
N PRO A 394 17.06 28.43 11.58
CA PRO A 394 17.09 29.89 11.40
C PRO A 394 16.04 30.58 12.28
N GLN A 395 16.51 31.50 13.14
CA GLN A 395 15.68 32.18 14.15
C GLN A 395 15.08 33.50 13.63
N SER A 396 13.90 33.86 14.13
CA SER A 396 13.29 35.17 13.83
C SER A 396 14.02 36.31 14.54
N PHE A 397 13.95 37.54 13.98
CA PHE A 397 14.51 38.74 14.64
C PHE A 397 13.94 39.00 16.05
N GLU A 398 12.78 38.45 16.38
CA GLU A 398 12.17 38.58 17.70
C GLU A 398 12.73 37.56 18.70
N GLU A 399 12.97 36.31 18.27
CA GLU A 399 13.67 35.30 19.07
C GLU A 399 15.11 35.73 19.38
N ILE A 400 15.84 36.21 18.36
CA ILE A 400 17.20 36.75 18.53
C ILE A 400 17.17 38.00 19.44
N GLY A 401 16.07 38.75 19.43
CA GLY A 401 15.83 39.88 20.33
C GLY A 401 15.72 39.47 21.79
N LYS A 402 14.93 38.43 22.04
CA LYS A 402 14.74 37.84 23.37
C LYS A 402 16.05 37.21 23.89
N SER A 403 16.84 36.53 23.04
CA SER A 403 18.10 35.91 23.47
C SER A 403 19.23 36.92 23.75
N LEU A 404 19.29 38.04 23.02
CA LEU A 404 20.33 39.06 23.16
C LEU A 404 19.91 40.31 23.96
N ASN A 405 18.71 40.29 24.56
CA ASN A 405 18.08 41.44 25.25
C ASN A 405 18.08 42.73 24.41
N LEU A 406 17.65 42.60 23.15
CA LEU A 406 17.55 43.69 22.17
C LEU A 406 16.15 43.78 21.56
N SER A 407 15.74 45.00 21.19
CA SER A 407 14.56 45.18 20.34
C SER A 407 14.76 44.53 18.97
N ARG A 408 13.69 43.90 18.45
CA ARG A 408 13.58 43.35 17.09
C ARG A 408 14.11 44.31 16.02
N GLU A 409 13.78 45.61 16.11
CA GLU A 409 14.20 46.60 15.12
C GLU A 409 15.67 46.99 15.24
N THR A 410 16.28 46.83 16.43
CA THR A 410 17.73 46.98 16.61
C THR A 410 18.48 45.86 15.91
N ILE A 411 18.01 44.61 16.04
CA ILE A 411 18.59 43.46 15.32
C ILE A 411 18.39 43.58 13.82
N ARG A 412 17.21 44.01 13.35
CA ARG A 412 16.96 44.26 11.92
C ARG A 412 17.95 45.30 11.36
N ARG A 413 18.17 46.40 12.09
CA ARG A 413 19.18 47.42 11.74
C ARG A 413 20.60 46.86 11.71
N ILE A 414 21.00 46.07 12.71
CA ILE A 414 22.31 45.41 12.74
C ILE A 414 22.46 44.49 11.52
N ASN A 415 21.47 43.64 11.23
CA ASN A 415 21.53 42.70 10.09
C ASN A 415 21.65 43.41 8.73
N ILE A 416 20.91 44.52 8.53
CA ILE A 416 21.03 45.32 7.30
C ILE A 416 22.42 45.97 7.22
N ALA A 417 22.95 46.50 8.33
CA ALA A 417 24.27 47.08 8.38
C ALA A 417 25.39 46.05 8.14
N THR A 418 25.29 44.84 8.69
CA THR A 418 26.28 43.77 8.50
C THR A 418 26.27 43.21 7.09
N LEU A 419 25.09 42.97 6.50
CA LEU A 419 24.98 42.61 5.09
C LEU A 419 25.56 43.72 4.18
N SER A 420 25.37 45.00 4.54
CA SER A 420 25.95 46.13 3.82
C SER A 420 27.48 46.26 4.00
N LYS A 421 28.04 45.81 5.14
CA LYS A 421 29.49 45.69 5.35
C LYS A 421 30.07 44.54 4.51
N LEU A 422 29.46 43.36 4.57
CA LEU A 422 29.87 42.20 3.76
C LEU A 422 29.85 42.51 2.26
N LYS A 423 28.85 43.26 1.78
CA LYS A 423 28.76 43.76 0.40
C LYS A 423 29.97 44.60 -0.07
N LYS A 424 30.77 45.17 0.84
CA LYS A 424 31.92 46.01 0.53
C LYS A 424 33.27 45.30 0.68
N THR A 425 33.29 44.03 1.10
CA THR A 425 34.56 43.28 1.23
C THR A 425 34.89 42.54 -0.06
N ASN A 426 36.14 42.66 -0.52
CA ASN A 426 36.65 41.94 -1.73
C ASN A 426 36.53 40.41 -1.61
N VAL A 427 36.39 39.88 -0.39
CA VAL A 427 36.21 38.44 -0.13
C VAL A 427 34.86 37.92 -0.64
N LEU A 428 33.89 38.80 -0.92
CA LEU A 428 32.61 38.41 -1.51
C LEU A 428 32.77 37.93 -2.96
N ASP A 429 33.80 38.37 -3.69
CA ASP A 429 34.02 37.97 -5.08
C ASP A 429 34.33 36.46 -5.16
N TYR A 430 35.14 35.92 -4.25
CA TYR A 430 35.39 34.47 -4.16
C TYR A 430 34.12 33.66 -3.93
N ILE A 431 33.14 34.17 -3.15
CA ILE A 431 31.88 33.44 -2.91
C ILE A 431 30.94 33.50 -4.13
N LYS A 432 31.04 34.53 -4.99
CA LYS A 432 30.27 34.58 -6.25
C LYS A 432 30.68 33.46 -7.22
N ASP A 433 31.92 32.99 -7.17
CA ASP A 433 32.40 31.89 -8.02
C ASP A 433 31.70 30.55 -7.71
N TYR A 434 31.04 30.43 -6.54
CA TYR A 434 30.25 29.25 -6.14
C TYR A 434 28.75 29.36 -6.49
N LEU A 435 28.30 30.42 -7.17
CA LEU A 435 26.90 30.71 -7.49
C LEU A 435 26.49 30.31 -8.93
N VAL A 436 27.17 29.31 -9.50
CA VAL A 436 26.92 28.74 -10.85
C VAL A 436 25.53 28.11 -10.97
#